data_AF-A0A6P1E7V0-F1
#
_entry.id   AF-A0A6P1E7V0-F1
#
_cell.length_a   1.000
_cell.length_b   1.000
_cell.length_c   1.000
_cell.angle_alpha   90.00
_cell.angle_beta   90.00
_cell.angle_gamma   90.00
#
_symmetry.space_group_name_H-M   'P 1'
#
loop_
_entity.id
_entity.type
_entity.pdbx_description
1 polymer ?
#
loop_
_entity_poly.entity_id
_entity_poly.type
_entity_poly.pdbx_seq_one_letter_code
_entity_poly.pdbx_strand_id
1 'polypeptide(L)'
;MTKTLFKLIALPIIGLTLGTFGELAHSFSVSASYFKTEKIYNSTPQTLRGNWYSYVNGHMCVTHINKFSVTQTYKGKTHGLFRSNWKGYKKLAVAKIVSSEKYTFNALADKAYQSDGGWKTTYRTINKQKVKVLRDYHGSGGYVDLFRAPIYKSYAK
;
A
#
# COMPACT_ATOMS: atom_id res chain seq x y z
N MET A 1 -15.86 -28.86 -54.66
CA MET A 1 -14.71 -28.83 -55.59
C MET A 1 -13.92 -27.55 -55.36
N THR A 2 -12.63 -27.73 -55.05
CA THR A 2 -11.49 -26.80 -55.20
C THR A 2 -11.65 -25.34 -54.77
N LYS A 3 -11.07 -24.99 -53.61
CA LYS A 3 -10.46 -23.66 -53.42
C LYS A 3 -8.95 -23.80 -53.33
N THR A 4 -8.33 -23.05 -54.21
CA THR A 4 -6.99 -23.06 -54.74
C THR A 4 -5.95 -22.66 -53.68
N LEU A 5 -4.86 -23.42 -53.61
CA LEU A 5 -3.59 -23.02 -53.01
C LEU A 5 -2.89 -22.02 -53.95
N PHE A 6 -2.38 -20.90 -53.44
CA PHE A 6 -1.28 -20.18 -54.11
C PHE A 6 -0.20 -19.77 -53.12
N LYS A 7 1.03 -20.03 -53.57
CA LYS A 7 2.29 -19.98 -52.84
C LYS A 7 2.86 -18.55 -52.77
N LEU A 8 3.55 -18.35 -51.65
CA LEU A 8 4.56 -17.36 -51.27
C LEU A 8 5.63 -17.06 -52.36
N ILE A 9 5.94 -15.78 -52.63
CA ILE A 9 7.28 -15.13 -52.93
C ILE A 9 7.07 -13.60 -52.72
N ALA A 10 7.82 -12.81 -51.92
CA ALA A 10 9.20 -12.33 -52.14
C ALA A 10 9.79 -11.58 -50.91
N LEU A 11 11.13 -11.60 -50.80
CA LEU A 11 12.03 -10.88 -49.87
C LEU A 11 12.19 -9.37 -50.24
N PRO A 12 13.15 -8.60 -49.66
CA PRO A 12 13.19 -7.98 -48.33
C PRO A 12 13.27 -6.43 -48.44
N ILE A 13 12.80 -5.67 -47.45
CA ILE A 13 13.17 -4.25 -47.33
C ILE A 13 13.71 -3.97 -45.93
N ILE A 14 14.99 -3.61 -45.93
CA ILE A 14 15.75 -3.04 -44.82
C ILE A 14 15.13 -1.68 -44.49
N GLY A 15 14.67 -1.52 -43.26
CA GLY A 15 14.28 -0.24 -42.67
C GLY A 15 14.92 -0.11 -41.30
N LEU A 16 16.10 0.51 -41.27
CA LEU A 16 16.76 0.97 -40.06
C LEU A 16 15.96 2.18 -39.52
N THR A 17 15.29 2.03 -38.39
CA THR A 17 15.02 3.16 -37.48
C THR A 17 15.25 2.72 -36.05
N LEU A 18 16.24 3.36 -35.41
CA LEU A 18 16.42 3.38 -33.97
C LEU A 18 15.16 3.93 -33.30
N GLY A 19 14.65 3.21 -32.32
CA GLY A 19 13.56 3.67 -31.47
C GLY A 19 13.58 2.90 -30.16
N THR A 20 14.11 3.54 -29.13
CA THR A 20 14.10 3.11 -27.73
C THR A 20 12.74 2.56 -27.31
N PHE A 21 12.65 1.25 -27.02
CA PHE A 21 11.56 0.73 -26.21
C PHE A 21 11.86 1.07 -24.75
N GLY A 22 11.57 2.32 -24.38
CA GLY A 22 11.25 2.61 -22.99
C GLY A 22 10.02 1.76 -22.65
N GLU A 23 10.14 0.90 -21.64
CA GLU A 23 8.99 0.26 -21.02
C GLU A 23 7.97 1.34 -20.70
N LEU A 24 6.88 1.38 -21.46
CA LEU A 24 5.68 2.11 -21.14
C LEU A 24 5.17 1.57 -19.81
N ALA A 25 5.57 2.23 -18.72
CA ALA A 25 4.92 2.12 -17.45
C ALA A 25 3.44 2.48 -17.67
N HIS A 26 2.59 1.46 -17.79
CA HIS A 26 1.15 1.63 -17.80
C HIS A 26 0.77 2.37 -16.51
N SER A 27 0.47 3.66 -16.66
CA SER A 27 -0.17 4.45 -15.63
C SER A 27 -1.64 4.01 -15.60
N PHE A 28 -1.98 3.18 -14.63
CA PHE A 28 -3.38 2.94 -14.32
C PHE A 28 -3.94 4.24 -13.74
N SER A 29 -4.63 5.00 -14.59
CA SER A 29 -5.50 6.10 -14.15
C SER A 29 -6.72 5.47 -13.48
N VAL A 30 -6.67 5.40 -12.15
CA VAL A 30 -7.82 4.95 -11.35
C VAL A 30 -8.63 6.19 -11.00
N SER A 31 -9.68 6.40 -11.78
CA SER A 31 -10.70 7.42 -11.52
C SER A 31 -11.56 6.98 -10.32
N ALA A 32 -11.69 7.88 -9.34
CA ALA A 32 -12.50 7.81 -8.10
C ALA A 32 -11.83 7.40 -6.77
N SER A 33 -10.52 7.56 -6.58
CA SER A 33 -9.91 7.35 -5.26
C SER A 33 -10.33 8.43 -4.22
N TYR A 34 -10.80 7.99 -3.05
CA TYR A 34 -11.16 8.79 -1.87
C TYR A 34 -10.02 9.74 -1.47
N PHE A 35 -8.78 9.26 -1.55
CA PHE A 35 -7.60 10.12 -1.55
C PHE A 35 -7.12 10.37 -2.96
N LYS A 36 -6.72 11.60 -3.27
CA LYS A 36 -5.78 11.81 -4.37
C LYS A 36 -4.44 11.17 -3.98
N THR A 37 -4.00 10.16 -4.72
CA THR A 37 -2.73 9.46 -4.46
C THR A 37 -1.68 9.81 -5.50
N GLU A 38 -0.41 9.85 -5.07
CA GLU A 38 0.73 9.86 -5.99
C GLU A 38 0.90 8.48 -6.67
N LYS A 39 2.13 8.12 -7.03
CA LYS A 39 2.47 6.81 -7.59
C LYS A 39 2.06 5.67 -6.65
N ILE A 40 1.34 4.69 -7.19
CA ILE A 40 1.05 3.42 -6.52
C ILE A 40 2.33 2.57 -6.53
N TYR A 41 2.74 2.15 -5.33
CA TYR A 41 3.86 1.26 -5.08
C TYR A 41 3.38 -0.20 -5.08
N ASN A 42 4.23 -1.06 -5.64
CA ASN A 42 4.01 -2.51 -5.72
C ASN A 42 4.33 -3.26 -4.41
N SER A 43 4.82 -2.56 -3.39
CA SER A 43 5.13 -3.12 -2.08
C SER A 43 5.12 -2.03 -1.02
N THR A 44 4.80 -2.40 0.22
CA THR A 44 4.85 -1.49 1.37
C THR A 44 6.23 -0.85 1.53
N PRO A 45 6.38 0.47 1.73
CA PRO A 45 7.66 1.09 2.09
C PRO A 45 8.33 0.42 3.30
N GLN A 46 9.66 0.23 3.26
CA GLN A 46 10.42 -0.41 4.35
C GLN A 46 10.22 0.29 5.70
N THR A 47 10.04 1.62 5.70
CA THR A 47 9.82 2.42 6.90
C THR A 47 8.58 2.00 7.69
N LEU A 48 7.54 1.50 7.01
CA LEU A 48 6.29 1.04 7.60
C LEU A 48 6.33 -0.44 8.00
N ARG A 49 7.25 -1.25 7.47
CA ARG A 49 7.30 -2.70 7.70
C ARG A 49 7.70 -3.07 9.13
N GLY A 50 7.38 -4.29 9.52
CA GLY A 50 7.71 -4.93 10.80
C GLY A 50 6.51 -5.00 11.74
N ASN A 51 6.80 -5.37 12.98
CA ASN A 51 5.80 -5.42 14.05
C ASN A 51 5.65 -4.05 14.69
N TRP A 52 4.40 -3.68 14.93
CA TRP A 52 4.02 -2.45 15.61
C TRP A 52 2.97 -2.76 16.68
N TYR A 53 3.17 -2.25 17.88
CA TYR A 53 2.38 -2.60 19.05
C TYR A 53 1.52 -1.41 19.48
N SER A 54 0.24 -1.64 19.70
CA SER A 54 -0.66 -0.71 20.38
C SER A 54 -1.32 -1.39 21.57
N TYR A 55 -1.88 -0.60 22.46
CA TYR A 55 -2.76 -1.09 23.52
C TYR A 55 -4.17 -0.63 23.17
N VAL A 56 -5.14 -1.52 23.19
CA VAL A 56 -6.54 -1.22 22.83
C VAL A 56 -7.43 -1.95 23.83
N ASN A 57 -8.30 -1.22 24.52
CA ASN A 57 -9.29 -1.77 25.45
C ASN A 57 -8.72 -2.79 26.46
N GLY A 58 -7.55 -2.50 27.05
CA GLY A 58 -6.93 -3.39 28.05
C GLY A 58 -6.13 -4.56 27.46
N HIS A 59 -5.94 -4.62 26.14
CA HIS A 59 -5.18 -5.70 25.51
C HIS A 59 -4.15 -5.15 24.51
N MET A 60 -3.04 -5.85 24.41
CA MET A 60 -2.05 -5.60 23.36
C MET A 60 -2.64 -5.99 22.00
N CYS A 61 -2.50 -5.09 21.03
CA CYS A 61 -2.75 -5.33 19.62
C CYS A 61 -1.41 -5.26 18.87
N VAL A 62 -1.13 -6.25 18.03
CA VAL A 62 0.09 -6.29 17.21
C VAL A 62 -0.28 -6.14 15.75
N THR A 63 0.12 -5.03 15.14
CA THR A 63 0.01 -4.82 13.69
C THR A 63 1.27 -5.33 13.02
N HIS A 64 1.12 -6.32 12.14
CA HIS A 64 2.20 -6.88 11.34
C HIS A 64 2.13 -6.32 9.92
N ILE A 65 3.16 -5.60 9.52
CA ILE A 65 3.26 -5.01 8.18
C ILE A 65 4.40 -5.67 7.43
N ASN A 66 4.10 -6.42 6.37
CA ASN A 66 5.13 -6.99 5.50
C ASN A 66 5.07 -6.33 4.10
N LYS A 67 5.74 -6.94 3.11
CA LYS A 67 5.79 -6.42 1.74
C LYS A 67 4.42 -6.34 1.05
N PHE A 68 3.49 -7.24 1.41
CA PHE A 68 2.28 -7.55 0.64
C PHE A 68 0.99 -7.65 1.48
N SER A 69 1.08 -7.50 2.81
CA SER A 69 -0.08 -7.49 3.68
C SER A 69 0.14 -6.70 4.95
N VAL A 70 -0.98 -6.29 5.53
CA VAL A 70 -1.12 -5.74 6.87
C VAL A 70 -2.10 -6.63 7.62
N THR A 71 -1.66 -7.24 8.71
CA THR A 71 -2.52 -8.02 9.62
C THR A 71 -2.46 -7.41 11.01
N GLN A 72 -3.47 -7.71 11.82
CA GLN A 72 -3.50 -7.35 13.23
C GLN A 72 -3.83 -8.56 14.07
N THR A 73 -3.14 -8.71 15.19
CA THR A 73 -3.42 -9.71 16.20
C THR A 73 -3.95 -9.01 17.44
N TYR A 74 -5.20 -9.29 17.82
CA TYR A 74 -5.87 -8.72 18.99
C TYR A 74 -6.57 -9.84 19.76
N LYS A 75 -6.36 -9.89 21.09
CA LYS A 75 -6.89 -10.96 21.96
C LYS A 75 -6.57 -12.37 21.45
N GLY A 76 -5.36 -12.57 20.91
CA GLY A 76 -4.91 -13.84 20.35
C GLY A 76 -5.50 -14.21 18.98
N LYS A 77 -6.37 -13.38 18.41
CA LYS A 77 -6.96 -13.60 17.08
C LYS A 77 -6.30 -12.70 16.05
N THR A 78 -5.91 -13.26 14.92
CA THR A 78 -5.31 -12.51 13.80
C THR A 78 -6.34 -12.25 12.71
N HIS A 79 -6.51 -10.99 12.33
CA HIS A 79 -7.32 -10.57 11.19
C HIS A 79 -6.47 -9.85 10.14
N GLY A 80 -6.83 -10.00 8.87
CA GLY A 80 -6.23 -9.21 7.79
C GLY A 80 -6.88 -7.84 7.73
N LEU A 81 -6.08 -6.78 7.81
CA LEU A 81 -6.54 -5.40 7.57
C LEU A 81 -6.51 -5.09 6.08
N PHE A 82 -5.36 -5.32 5.46
CA PHE A 82 -5.15 -5.06 4.04
C PHE A 82 -4.39 -6.25 3.45
N ARG A 83 -4.94 -6.83 2.38
CA ARG A 83 -4.33 -7.94 1.65
C ARG A 83 -4.50 -7.73 0.16
N SER A 84 -3.54 -8.19 -0.63
CA SER A 84 -3.72 -8.35 -2.06
C SER A 84 -4.85 -9.36 -2.31
N ASN A 85 -5.91 -8.93 -3.00
CA ASN A 85 -7.14 -9.69 -3.23
C ASN A 85 -7.50 -9.85 -4.72
N TRP A 86 -6.56 -9.61 -5.64
CA TRP A 86 -6.79 -9.64 -7.08
C TRP A 86 -6.19 -10.90 -7.74
N LYS A 87 -6.99 -11.59 -8.57
CA LYS A 87 -6.56 -12.76 -9.35
C LYS A 87 -5.52 -12.31 -10.39
N GLY A 88 -4.25 -12.64 -10.17
CA GLY A 88 -3.12 -12.30 -11.06
C GLY A 88 -2.28 -11.08 -10.62
N TYR A 89 -2.74 -10.29 -9.66
CA TYR A 89 -2.02 -9.10 -9.17
C TYR A 89 -1.63 -9.28 -7.69
N LYS A 90 -0.47 -9.89 -7.43
CA LYS A 90 0.03 -10.28 -6.08
C LYS A 90 0.53 -9.10 -5.21
N LYS A 91 0.16 -7.85 -5.54
CA LYS A 91 0.79 -6.66 -4.96
C LYS A 91 -0.22 -5.85 -4.16
N LEU A 92 0.12 -5.51 -2.92
CA LEU A 92 -0.64 -4.58 -2.09
C LEU A 92 -0.54 -3.19 -2.71
N ALA A 93 -1.68 -2.54 -3.02
CA ALA A 93 -1.72 -1.21 -3.60
C ALA A 93 -1.46 -0.16 -2.53
N VAL A 94 -0.17 0.13 -2.31
CA VAL A 94 0.26 1.15 -1.35
C VAL A 94 0.54 2.43 -2.10
N ALA A 95 0.03 3.58 -1.67
CA ALA A 95 0.34 4.85 -2.34
C ALA A 95 0.55 5.96 -1.32
N LYS A 96 1.32 6.98 -1.70
CA LYS A 96 1.45 8.19 -0.89
C LYS A 96 0.25 9.11 -1.17
N ILE A 97 -0.34 9.67 -0.14
CA ILE A 97 -1.45 10.62 -0.25
C ILE A 97 -0.88 11.96 -0.71
N VAL A 98 -1.45 12.56 -1.76
CA VAL A 98 -1.01 13.84 -2.32
C VAL A 98 -1.01 14.92 -1.24
N SER A 99 0.01 15.78 -1.25
CA SER A 99 0.21 16.87 -0.29
C SER A 99 0.32 16.39 1.17
N SER A 100 0.74 15.15 1.39
CA SER A 100 0.89 14.53 2.70
C SER A 100 2.09 13.59 2.75
N GLU A 101 2.63 13.35 3.94
CA GLU A 101 3.66 12.33 4.17
C GLU A 101 3.06 10.97 4.56
N LYS A 102 1.74 10.82 4.43
CA LYS A 102 1.01 9.60 4.76
C LYS A 102 0.94 8.65 3.57
N TYR A 103 0.94 7.36 3.85
CA TYR A 103 0.68 6.29 2.91
C TYR A 103 -0.71 5.69 3.16
N THR A 104 -1.41 5.31 2.11
CA THR A 104 -2.62 4.48 2.21
C THR A 104 -2.29 3.06 1.76
N PHE A 105 -2.82 2.07 2.46
CA PHE A 105 -2.80 0.66 2.05
C PHE A 105 -3.99 0.26 1.17
N ASN A 106 -4.88 1.22 0.90
CA ASN A 106 -6.01 1.07 -0.02
C ASN A 106 -6.05 2.24 -1.01
N ALA A 107 -5.05 2.31 -1.90
CA ALA A 107 -4.93 3.36 -2.91
C ALA A 107 -6.12 3.44 -3.89
N LEU A 108 -6.95 2.41 -3.93
CA LEU A 108 -8.13 2.27 -4.79
C LEU A 108 -9.44 2.41 -4.01
N ALA A 109 -9.41 2.88 -2.76
CA ALA A 109 -10.62 3.12 -1.99
C ALA A 109 -11.43 4.23 -2.64
N ASP A 110 -12.72 4.03 -2.88
CA ASP A 110 -13.60 5.07 -3.46
C ASP A 110 -14.44 5.78 -2.40
N LYS A 111 -14.57 5.18 -1.21
CA LYS A 111 -15.40 5.68 -0.10
C LYS A 111 -14.60 5.79 1.19
N ALA A 112 -14.99 6.72 2.05
CA ALA A 112 -14.33 6.96 3.34
C ALA A 112 -14.24 5.70 4.21
N TYR A 113 -15.29 4.88 4.26
CA TYR A 113 -15.31 3.64 5.06
C TYR A 113 -14.39 2.54 4.51
N GLN A 114 -13.95 2.66 3.26
CA GLN A 114 -12.99 1.75 2.62
C GLN A 114 -11.55 2.24 2.82
N SER A 115 -11.37 3.51 3.18
CA SER A 115 -10.07 4.15 3.31
C SER A 115 -9.52 4.00 4.72
N ASP A 116 -8.20 3.82 4.85
CA ASP A 116 -7.49 4.22 6.06
C ASP A 116 -7.41 5.76 6.10
N GLY A 117 -7.20 6.40 7.26
CA GLY A 117 -6.90 7.85 7.30
C GLY A 117 -5.46 8.18 6.87
N GLY A 118 -4.74 7.15 6.42
CA GLY A 118 -3.32 7.13 6.07
C GLY A 118 -2.41 6.72 7.23
N TRP A 119 -1.19 6.35 6.90
CA TRP A 119 -0.19 5.81 7.80
C TRP A 119 1.13 6.56 7.65
N LYS A 120 1.79 6.87 8.76
CA LYS A 120 3.07 7.58 8.72
C LYS A 120 3.95 7.22 9.89
N THR A 121 5.24 6.98 9.65
CA THR A 121 6.22 6.96 10.74
C THR A 121 6.57 8.37 11.20
N THR A 122 6.57 8.59 12.50
CA THR A 122 6.97 9.86 13.13
C THR A 122 7.63 9.59 14.48
N TYR A 123 7.75 10.62 15.31
CA TYR A 123 8.30 10.52 16.66
C TYR A 123 7.28 11.03 17.68
N ARG A 124 7.23 10.35 18.83
CA ARG A 124 6.55 10.82 20.04
C ARG A 124 7.57 11.01 21.13
N THR A 125 7.41 12.08 21.91
CA THR A 125 8.18 12.25 23.15
C THR A 125 7.45 11.57 24.30
N ILE A 126 8.10 10.60 24.94
CA ILE A 126 7.61 9.89 26.14
C ILE A 126 8.73 9.95 27.17
N ASN A 127 8.44 10.41 28.39
CA ASN A 127 9.45 10.50 29.46
C ASN A 127 10.76 11.18 29.00
N LYS A 128 10.64 12.29 28.25
CA LYS A 128 11.76 13.06 27.65
C LYS A 128 12.58 12.32 26.58
N GLN A 129 12.16 11.13 26.15
CA GLN A 129 12.80 10.37 25.09
C GLN A 129 12.00 10.44 23.79
N LYS A 130 12.68 10.61 22.66
CA LYS A 130 12.07 10.51 21.33
C LYS A 130 11.96 9.05 20.91
N VAL A 131 10.73 8.57 20.75
CA VAL A 131 10.43 7.20 20.33
C VAL A 131 9.83 7.23 18.94
N LYS A 132 10.35 6.40 18.03
CA LYS A 132 9.77 6.23 16.69
C LYS A 132 8.45 5.47 16.80
N VAL A 133 7.41 6.04 16.21
CA VAL A 133 6.06 5.47 16.19
C VAL A 133 5.53 5.40 14.76
N LEU A 134 4.60 4.49 14.53
CA LEU A 134 3.76 4.46 13.35
C LEU A 134 2.39 5.02 13.73
N ARG A 135 1.96 6.10 13.09
CA ARG A 135 0.60 6.62 13.23
C ARG A 135 -0.31 5.96 12.23
N ASP A 136 -1.37 5.35 12.76
CA ASP A 136 -2.56 4.95 12.02
C ASP A 136 -3.59 6.06 12.18
N TYR A 137 -3.84 6.83 11.12
CA TYR A 137 -4.80 7.93 11.16
C TYR A 137 -6.21 7.41 10.83
N HIS A 138 -7.21 8.01 11.45
CA HIS A 138 -8.62 7.82 11.14
C HIS A 138 -9.09 8.87 10.13
N GLY A 139 -10.15 8.57 9.36
CA GLY A 139 -10.70 9.49 8.35
C GLY A 139 -11.18 10.84 8.92
N SER A 140 -11.47 10.91 10.22
CA SER A 140 -11.86 12.14 10.94
C SER A 140 -10.67 12.96 11.48
N GLY A 141 -9.43 12.57 11.19
CA GLY A 141 -8.22 13.29 11.60
C GLY A 141 -7.60 12.84 12.94
N GLY A 142 -8.28 11.97 13.69
CA GLY A 142 -7.70 11.28 14.84
C GLY A 142 -6.61 10.28 14.44
N TYR A 143 -5.88 9.74 15.43
CA TYR A 143 -4.88 8.69 15.18
C TYR A 143 -4.59 7.84 16.40
N VAL A 144 -4.03 6.65 16.16
CA VAL A 144 -3.38 5.80 17.18
C VAL A 144 -1.89 5.71 16.85
N ASP A 145 -1.04 5.87 17.88
CA ASP A 145 0.38 5.57 17.77
C ASP A 145 0.65 4.09 18.08
N LEU A 146 1.38 3.45 17.18
CA LEU A 146 1.90 2.10 17.34
C LEU A 146 3.43 2.14 17.50
N PHE A 147 3.95 1.28 18.38
CA PHE A 147 5.33 1.32 18.86
C PHE A 147 6.14 0.14 18.35
N ARG A 148 7.47 0.24 18.36
CA ARG A 148 8.36 -0.88 17.97
C ARG A 148 8.52 -1.95 19.05
N ALA A 149 8.07 -1.69 20.27
CA ALA A 149 8.09 -2.60 21.39
C ALA A 149 6.70 -2.66 22.05
N PRO A 150 6.37 -3.76 22.76
CA PRO A 150 5.14 -3.86 23.53
C PRO A 150 4.94 -2.66 24.47
N ILE A 151 3.69 -2.20 24.56
CA ILE A 151 3.28 -1.10 25.41
C ILE A 151 2.02 -1.48 26.20
N TYR A 152 1.87 -0.89 27.38
CA TYR A 152 0.75 -1.17 28.29
C TYR A 152 -0.24 -0.01 28.40
N LYS A 153 -0.16 1.00 27.52
CA LYS A 153 -1.14 2.08 27.43
C LYS A 153 -1.25 2.64 26.01
N SER A 154 -2.46 3.03 25.63
CA SER A 154 -2.78 3.60 24.32
C SER A 154 -2.30 5.05 24.24
N TYR A 155 -1.88 5.47 23.05
CA TYR A 155 -1.61 6.87 22.77
C TYR A 155 -2.37 7.25 21.50
N ALA A 156 -3.54 7.86 21.69
CA ALA A 156 -4.42 8.25 20.61
C ALA A 156 -4.84 9.71 20.75
N LYS A 157 -5.29 10.32 19.65
CA LYS A 157 -5.93 11.63 19.61
C LYS A 157 -7.18 11.56 18.75
#